data_AF-A0A497SK28-F1
#
_entry.id   AF-A0A497SK28-F1
#
_cell.length_a   1.000
_cell.length_b   1.000
_cell.length_c   1.000
_cell.angle_alpha   90.00
_cell.angle_beta   90.00
_cell.angle_gamma   90.00
#
_symmetry.space_group_name_H-M   'P 1'
#
loop_
_entity.id
_entity.type
_entity.pdbx_description
1 polymer ?
#
loop_
_entity_poly.entity_id
_entity_poly.type
_entity_poly.pdbx_seq_one_letter_code
_entity_poly.pdbx_strand_id
1 'polypeptide(L)'
;MVRKNKGFHRRTRRKLKKGRREKFKVTPFIKRFGIGQRVVIDHLPYSLDGMPHPRFKGRSGVIRGIRGNAYIVEIRDGDKIKNIISNPEHLKAA
;
A
#
# COMPACT_ATOMS: atom_id res chain seq x y z
N MET A 1 -13.98 -15.64 26.56
CA MET A 1 -13.60 -14.57 25.60
C MET A 1 -13.92 -15.04 24.18
N VAL A 2 -14.59 -14.22 23.36
CA VAL A 2 -14.94 -14.58 21.97
C VAL A 2 -13.76 -14.38 21.02
N ARG A 3 -13.46 -15.40 20.21
CA ARG A 3 -12.41 -15.35 19.18
C ARG A 3 -12.84 -14.45 18.04
N LYS A 4 -12.08 -13.38 17.78
CA LYS A 4 -12.32 -12.45 16.66
C LYS A 4 -11.83 -13.05 15.33
N ASN A 5 -12.45 -12.61 14.24
CA ASN A 5 -12.05 -12.97 12.88
C ASN A 5 -10.60 -12.53 12.55
N LYS A 6 -9.99 -13.17 11.55
CA LYS A 6 -8.63 -12.88 11.06
C LYS A 6 -8.60 -12.42 9.58
N GLY A 7 -9.72 -11.89 9.08
CA GLY A 7 -9.84 -11.45 7.69
C GLY A 7 -9.00 -10.21 7.34
N PHE A 8 -8.92 -9.93 6.05
CA PHE A 8 -8.10 -8.85 5.48
C PHE A 8 -8.43 -7.45 6.03
N HIS A 9 -9.72 -7.15 6.23
CA HIS A 9 -10.17 -5.86 6.78
C HIS A 9 -10.28 -5.84 8.32
N ARG A 10 -9.61 -6.75 9.03
CA ARG A 10 -9.65 -6.76 10.50
C ARG A 10 -8.97 -5.50 11.07
N ARG A 11 -9.70 -4.77 11.93
CA ARG A 11 -9.20 -3.55 12.62
C ARG A 11 -8.73 -2.45 11.66
N THR A 12 -9.31 -2.34 10.47
CA THR A 12 -8.92 -1.36 9.45
C THR A 12 -9.80 -0.12 9.40
N ARG A 13 -10.91 -0.06 10.16
CA ARG A 13 -11.91 1.03 10.12
C ARG A 13 -11.29 2.43 10.11
N ARG A 14 -10.31 2.71 10.97
CA ARG A 14 -9.62 4.01 11.00
C ARG A 14 -8.48 4.11 9.98
N LYS A 15 -7.80 3.00 9.67
CA LYS A 15 -6.65 2.95 8.73
C LYS A 15 -7.05 3.22 7.28
N LEU A 16 -8.23 2.76 6.87
CA LEU A 16 -8.78 2.92 5.54
C LEU A 16 -9.83 4.05 5.47
N LYS A 17 -10.00 4.81 6.56
CA LYS A 17 -10.90 5.97 6.54
C LYS A 17 -10.17 7.16 5.91
N LYS A 18 -10.82 7.82 4.97
CA LYS A 18 -10.39 9.12 4.43
C LYS A 18 -11.11 10.27 5.13
N GLY A 19 -10.46 11.44 5.16
CA GLY A 19 -11.07 12.66 5.68
C GLY A 19 -12.27 13.12 4.83
N ARG A 20 -13.25 13.79 5.43
CA ARG A 20 -14.45 14.28 4.71
C ARG A 20 -14.12 15.21 3.53
N ARG A 21 -12.98 15.90 3.60
CA ARG A 21 -12.51 16.86 2.57
C ARG A 21 -11.58 16.21 1.55
N GLU A 22 -11.11 15.00 1.79
CA GLU A 22 -10.31 14.27 0.81
C GLU A 22 -11.25 13.75 -0.28
N LYS A 23 -10.96 14.11 -1.53
CA LYS A 23 -11.68 13.67 -2.71
C LYS A 23 -10.80 12.76 -3.55
N PHE A 24 -11.45 12.00 -4.42
CA PHE A 24 -10.76 11.22 -5.46
C PHE A 24 -9.87 12.12 -6.32
N LYS A 25 -8.69 11.62 -6.65
CA LYS A 25 -7.71 12.28 -7.54
C LYS A 25 -7.14 11.25 -8.48
N VAL A 26 -6.95 11.62 -9.75
CA VAL A 26 -6.39 10.74 -10.78
C VAL A 26 -4.86 10.68 -10.72
N THR A 27 -4.21 11.69 -10.15
CA THR A 27 -2.74 11.81 -10.12
C THR A 27 -2.00 10.60 -9.50
N PRO A 28 -2.48 9.93 -8.44
CA PRO A 28 -1.81 8.74 -7.91
C PRO A 28 -1.84 7.53 -8.85
N PHE A 29 -2.83 7.42 -9.72
CA PHE A 29 -3.00 6.29 -10.64
C PHE A 29 -1.98 6.28 -11.78
N ILE A 30 -1.62 7.48 -12.26
CA ILE A 30 -0.74 7.67 -13.42
C ILE A 30 0.74 7.75 -12.98
N LYS A 31 0.98 7.92 -11.68
CA LYS A 31 2.32 8.13 -11.15
C LYS A 31 3.24 6.95 -11.46
N ARG A 32 4.42 7.28 -12.00
CA ARG A 32 5.48 6.31 -12.29
C ARG A 32 6.56 6.37 -11.23
N PHE A 33 7.17 5.22 -10.97
CA PHE A 33 8.27 5.10 -10.04
C PHE A 33 9.43 4.34 -10.68
N GLY A 34 10.66 4.74 -10.37
CA GLY A 34 11.86 4.09 -10.85
C GLY A 34 12.26 2.89 -9.98
N ILE A 35 12.99 1.95 -10.56
CA ILE A 35 13.67 0.89 -9.79
C ILE A 35 14.74 1.54 -8.91
N GLY A 36 14.83 1.11 -7.65
CA GLY A 36 15.71 1.70 -6.64
C GLY A 36 15.10 2.88 -5.90
N GLN A 37 13.94 3.39 -6.32
CA GLN A 37 13.26 4.50 -5.64
C GLN A 37 12.67 4.07 -4.29
N ARG A 38 12.83 4.92 -3.27
CA ARG A 38 12.19 4.73 -1.97
C ARG A 38 10.74 5.19 -2.02
N VAL A 39 9.85 4.34 -1.54
CA VAL A 39 8.41 4.59 -1.50
C VAL A 39 7.82 4.19 -0.16
N VAL A 40 6.73 4.85 0.22
CA VAL A 40 5.90 4.51 1.37
C VAL A 40 4.61 3.88 0.87
N ILE A 41 4.21 2.78 1.49
CA ILE A 41 2.92 2.13 1.23
C ILE A 41 1.83 2.92 1.96
N ASP A 42 1.02 3.66 1.23
CA ASP A 42 -0.18 4.34 1.74
C ASP A 42 -1.41 3.95 0.95
N HIS A 43 -2.27 3.15 1.57
CA HIS A 43 -3.51 2.67 0.98
C HIS A 43 -4.43 3.83 0.61
N LEU A 44 -4.85 3.85 -0.65
CA LEU A 44 -5.86 4.73 -1.20
C LEU A 44 -7.22 4.01 -1.17
N PRO A 45 -8.15 4.35 -0.27
CA PRO A 45 -9.37 3.56 -0.06
C PRO A 45 -10.42 3.64 -1.18
N TYR A 46 -10.21 4.52 -2.17
CA TYR A 46 -11.08 4.64 -3.33
C TYR A 46 -10.85 3.53 -4.37
N SER A 47 -9.70 2.84 -4.32
CA SER A 47 -9.39 1.70 -5.16
C SER A 47 -9.16 0.47 -4.29
N LEU A 48 -9.77 -0.64 -4.69
CA LEU A 48 -9.59 -1.94 -4.05
C LEU A 48 -8.51 -2.77 -4.75
N ASP A 49 -8.21 -2.44 -6.01
CA ASP A 49 -7.35 -3.24 -6.87
C ASP A 49 -5.88 -3.02 -6.55
N GLY A 50 -5.10 -4.10 -6.60
CA GLY A 50 -3.66 -4.05 -6.29
C GLY A 50 -3.35 -3.54 -4.87
N MET A 51 -4.34 -3.58 -3.97
CA MET A 51 -4.20 -3.09 -2.61
C MET A 51 -3.43 -4.09 -1.72
N PRO A 52 -2.27 -3.70 -1.16
CA PRO A 52 -1.51 -4.61 -0.32
C PRO A 52 -2.18 -4.80 1.04
N HIS A 53 -1.79 -5.82 1.80
CA HIS A 53 -2.40 -6.08 3.11
C HIS A 53 -2.31 -4.84 4.04
N PRO A 54 -3.40 -4.40 4.70
CA PRO A 54 -3.44 -3.18 5.54
C PRO A 54 -2.47 -3.16 6.74
N ARG A 55 -1.81 -4.28 7.01
CA ARG A 55 -0.70 -4.41 7.97
C ARG A 55 0.52 -3.59 7.53
N PHE A 56 0.75 -3.46 6.22
CA PHE A 56 1.92 -2.80 5.66
C PHE A 56 1.72 -1.30 5.43
N LYS A 57 0.56 -0.76 5.79
CA LYS A 57 0.30 0.67 5.72
C LYS A 57 1.34 1.45 6.54
N GLY A 58 1.96 2.46 5.94
CA GLY A 58 2.99 3.30 6.56
C GLY A 58 4.37 2.68 6.57
N ARG A 59 4.57 1.51 5.96
CA ARG A 59 5.92 0.94 5.78
C ARG A 59 6.60 1.59 4.57
N SER A 60 7.87 1.90 4.74
CA SER A 60 8.75 2.34 3.67
C SER A 60 9.51 1.17 3.08
N GLY A 61 9.77 1.22 1.78
CA GLY A 61 10.47 0.19 1.03
C GLY A 61 11.16 0.74 -0.20
N VAL A 62 11.76 -0.16 -0.97
CA VAL A 62 12.45 0.16 -2.23
C VAL A 62 11.79 -0.62 -3.35
N ILE A 63 11.59 0.03 -4.49
CA ILE A 63 11.08 -0.64 -5.68
C ILE A 63 12.19 -1.50 -6.28
N ARG A 64 11.95 -2.81 -6.37
CA ARG A 64 12.89 -3.77 -6.98
C ARG A 64 12.57 -4.07 -8.44
N GLY A 65 11.31 -3.90 -8.84
CA GLY A 65 10.90 -4.19 -10.20
C GLY A 65 9.44 -3.84 -10.46
N ILE A 66 9.02 -4.08 -11.70
CA ILE A 66 7.68 -3.82 -12.20
C ILE A 66 7.08 -5.17 -12.65
N ARG A 67 5.82 -5.40 -12.32
CA ARG A 67 5.04 -6.58 -12.76
C ARG A 67 3.72 -6.09 -13.33
N GLY A 68 3.63 -6.04 -14.66
CA GLY A 68 2.49 -5.42 -15.34
C GLY A 68 2.37 -3.94 -14.96
N ASN A 69 1.22 -3.54 -14.43
CA ASN A 69 0.97 -2.17 -13.95
C ASN A 69 1.35 -1.95 -12.47
N ALA A 70 1.73 -3.00 -11.77
CA ALA A 70 2.07 -2.96 -10.35
C ALA A 70 3.59 -2.94 -10.13
N TYR A 71 4.00 -2.46 -8.96
CA TYR A 71 5.38 -2.40 -8.53
C TYR A 71 5.65 -3.46 -7.47
N ILE A 72 6.85 -4.04 -7.52
CA ILE A 72 7.38 -4.93 -6.49
C ILE A 72 8.18 -4.07 -5.51
N VAL A 73 7.62 -3.87 -4.33
CA VAL A 73 8.22 -3.09 -3.24
C VAL A 73 8.80 -4.06 -2.21
N GLU A 74 10.11 -3.99 -2.01
CA GLU A 74 10.79 -4.68 -0.94
C GLU A 74 10.67 -3.88 0.35
N ILE A 75 10.06 -4.48 1.37
CA ILE A 75 9.95 -3.88 2.71
C ILE A 75 10.61 -4.77 3.76
N ARG A 76 10.99 -4.14 4.87
CA ARG A 76 11.43 -4.82 6.08
C ARG A 76 10.28 -4.84 7.11
N ASP A 77 9.76 -6.03 7.40
CA ASP A 77 8.73 -6.27 8.42
C ASP A 77 9.36 -6.96 9.63
N GLY A 78 9.94 -6.15 10.52
CA GLY A 78 10.80 -6.64 11.60
C GLY A 78 12.13 -7.15 11.04
N ASP A 79 12.44 -8.43 11.26
CA ASP A 79 13.68 -9.05 10.76
C ASP A 79 13.51 -9.73 9.41
N LYS A 80 12.30 -9.73 8.84
CA LYS A 80 12.01 -10.40 7.57
C LYS A 80 11.88 -9.39 6.44
N ILE A 81 12.59 -9.67 5.35
CA ILE A 81 12.43 -8.97 4.07
C ILE A 81 11.24 -9.59 3.34
N LYS A 82 10.35 -8.75 2.82
CA LYS A 82 9.15 -9.16 2.09
C LYS A 82 8.98 -8.34 0.83
N ASN A 83 8.61 -9.03 -0.25
CA ASN A 83 8.24 -8.41 -1.51
C ASN A 83 6.72 -8.24 -1.55
N ILE A 84 6.28 -7.00 -1.67
CA ILE A 84 4.88 -6.62 -1.75
C ILE A 84 4.59 -6.13 -3.17
N ILE A 85 3.52 -6.65 -3.76
CA ILE A 85 3.02 -6.17 -5.04
C ILE A 85 1.96 -5.12 -4.74
N SER A 86 2.11 -3.92 -5.31
CA SER A 86 1.19 -2.82 -5.09
C SER A 86 1.07 -1.96 -6.35
N ASN A 87 -0.15 -1.51 -6.62
CA ASN A 87 -0.40 -0.50 -7.65
C ASN A 87 0.23 0.87 -7.26
N PRO A 88 0.52 1.74 -8.24
CA PRO A 88 1.09 3.07 -8.00
C PRO A 88 0.21 3.94 -7.09
N GLU A 89 -1.10 3.77 -7.17
CA GLU A 89 -2.09 4.52 -6.39
C GLU A 89 -1.95 4.35 -4.87
N HIS A 90 -1.35 3.23 -4.44
CA HIS A 90 -1.12 2.92 -3.03
C HIS A 90 0.33 3.19 -2.60
N LEU A 91 1.11 3.82 -3.47
CA LEU A 91 2.50 4.17 -3.23
C LEU A 91 2.64 5.68 -3.20
N LYS A 92 3.40 6.16 -2.22
CA LYS A 92 3.81 7.55 -2.13
C LYS A 92 5.33 7.61 -2.24
N ALA A 93 5.85 8.60 -2.96
CA ALA A 93 7.29 8.85 -2.94
C ALA A 93 7.67 9.24 -1.50
N ALA A 94 8.71 8.60 -0.97
CA ALA A 94 9.25 8.91 0.34
C ALA A 94 10.00 10.25 0.31
#